data_AF-A0A931J640-F1
#
_entry.id   AF-A0A931J640-F1
#
_cell.length_a   1.000
_cell.length_b   1.000
_cell.length_c   1.000
_cell.angle_alpha   90.00
_cell.angle_beta   90.00
_cell.angle_gamma   90.00
#
_symmetry.space_group_name_H-M   'P 1'
#
loop_
_entity.id
_entity.type
_entity.pdbx_description
1 polymer ?
#
loop_
_entity_poly.entity_id
_entity_poly.type
_entity_poly.pdbx_seq_one_letter_code
_entity_poly.pdbx_strand_id
1 'polypeptide(L)'
;MTNAPSRLTRRHTLLTLLGLFSPVALGLSACSSVPLQAELPAELAGAMALEVSGRQGWLPDRQPLRFGDFHTSSRAARAELQRRPCPQGCSRFDIGVLHTRFESRREQARQSLRFLLQAPGVAPLAVSGFQAQERELREWTWQLFGARLRGTQGREVETPFTATLQPEGAAPAWRVVLGDAPLLVGPLPPQLGWAESEDGQRIELRALFGRAQPAGGGPQRLALGYVLESEGRALAAVAVQGLGQGRVWLAPELSPERRQLAAALSTLLLLRPGGL
;
A
#
# COMPACT_ATOMS: atom_id res chain seq x y z
N MET A 1 -4.84 -47.98 -73.21
CA MET A 1 -4.57 -49.25 -72.52
C MET A 1 -5.07 -49.08 -71.07
N THR A 2 -6.37 -49.25 -70.82
CA THR A 2 -7.04 -50.49 -70.38
C THR A 2 -6.57 -51.00 -69.00
N ASN A 3 -7.27 -50.60 -67.94
CA ASN A 3 -8.12 -51.48 -67.11
C ASN A 3 -8.29 -50.93 -65.67
N ALA A 4 -9.48 -50.42 -65.38
CA ALA A 4 -10.20 -50.75 -64.14
C ALA A 4 -10.90 -52.12 -64.35
N PRO A 5 -11.60 -52.77 -63.39
CA PRO A 5 -12.00 -52.34 -62.04
C PRO A 5 -11.88 -53.46 -60.97
N SER A 6 -12.27 -53.18 -59.72
CA SER A 6 -13.37 -53.87 -59.00
C SER A 6 -13.21 -53.85 -57.48
N ARG A 7 -14.35 -53.55 -56.83
CA ARG A 7 -14.57 -53.58 -55.38
C ARG A 7 -14.64 -55.02 -54.89
N LEU A 8 -14.19 -55.28 -53.68
CA LEU A 8 -14.77 -56.33 -52.83
C LEU A 8 -14.68 -55.97 -51.36
N THR A 9 -15.88 -55.79 -50.80
CA THR A 9 -16.24 -55.73 -49.38
C THR A 9 -15.81 -56.98 -48.61
N ARG A 10 -15.30 -56.81 -47.39
CA ARG A 10 -15.55 -57.76 -46.30
C ARG A 10 -15.45 -57.08 -44.93
N ARG A 11 -16.60 -57.07 -44.24
CA ARG A 11 -16.72 -56.87 -42.79
C ARG A 11 -16.17 -58.11 -42.08
N HIS A 12 -15.42 -57.96 -40.99
CA HIS A 12 -15.45 -58.79 -39.77
C HIS A 12 -14.76 -57.97 -38.65
N THR A 13 -15.45 -57.51 -37.60
CA THR A 13 -15.86 -58.21 -36.36
C THR A 13 -14.74 -58.27 -35.30
N LEU A 14 -15.01 -57.59 -34.17
CA LEU A 14 -14.45 -57.75 -32.80
C LEU A 14 -12.92 -57.61 -32.57
N LEU A 15 -12.53 -56.66 -31.70
CA LEU A 15 -12.30 -57.00 -30.28
C LEU A 15 -12.12 -55.74 -29.42
N THR A 16 -12.99 -55.67 -28.42
CA THR A 16 -13.02 -54.72 -27.31
C THR A 16 -11.83 -54.97 -26.38
N LEU A 17 -10.99 -53.97 -26.14
CA LEU A 17 -10.08 -53.93 -24.99
C LEU A 17 -10.36 -52.65 -24.22
N LEU A 18 -11.23 -52.80 -23.22
CA LEU A 18 -11.47 -51.82 -22.16
C LEU A 18 -10.15 -51.59 -21.40
N GLY A 19 -9.41 -50.57 -21.81
CA GLY A 19 -8.38 -49.96 -20.98
C GLY A 19 -9.06 -49.13 -19.89
N LEU A 20 -9.22 -49.72 -18.70
CA LEU A 20 -9.47 -49.02 -17.45
C LEU A 20 -8.27 -48.10 -17.14
N PHE A 21 -8.21 -46.95 -17.81
CA PHE A 21 -7.44 -45.81 -17.31
C PHE A 21 -8.24 -45.23 -16.16
N SER A 22 -7.92 -45.69 -14.96
CA SER A 22 -8.33 -45.05 -13.71
C SER A 22 -7.56 -43.73 -13.61
N PRO A 23 -8.19 -42.54 -13.78
CA PRO A 23 -7.52 -41.32 -13.42
C PRO A 23 -7.48 -41.30 -11.90
N VAL A 24 -6.31 -41.60 -11.33
CA VAL A 24 -6.00 -41.21 -9.96
C VAL A 24 -6.08 -39.70 -9.94
N ALA A 25 -7.26 -39.19 -9.59
CA ALA A 25 -7.48 -37.81 -9.25
C ALA A 25 -6.63 -37.55 -8.00
N LEU A 26 -5.40 -37.10 -8.23
CA LEU A 26 -4.57 -36.47 -7.22
C LEU A 26 -5.39 -35.31 -6.68
N GLY A 27 -6.02 -35.54 -5.54
CA GLY A 27 -6.68 -34.53 -4.75
C GLY A 27 -5.63 -33.49 -4.39
N LEU A 28 -5.58 -32.42 -5.16
CA LEU A 28 -4.97 -31.17 -4.73
C LEU A 28 -5.76 -30.75 -3.49
N SER A 29 -5.18 -31.04 -2.33
CA SER A 29 -5.59 -30.54 -1.04
C SER A 29 -5.76 -29.03 -1.18
N ALA A 30 -7.01 -28.60 -1.34
CA ALA A 30 -7.35 -27.19 -1.29
C ALA A 30 -6.94 -26.71 0.11
N CYS A 31 -5.87 -25.92 0.20
CA CYS A 31 -5.61 -25.13 1.40
C CYS A 31 -6.85 -24.27 1.62
N SER A 32 -7.72 -24.70 2.54
CA SER A 32 -8.89 -23.95 2.95
C SER A 32 -8.40 -22.76 3.79
N SER A 33 -7.96 -21.70 3.12
CA SER A 33 -7.71 -20.42 3.77
C SER A 33 -9.06 -19.89 4.26
N VAL A 34 -9.25 -19.84 5.57
CA VAL A 34 -10.45 -19.23 6.14
C VAL A 34 -10.44 -17.75 5.78
N PRO A 35 -11.49 -17.23 5.10
CA PRO A 35 -11.51 -15.82 4.73
C PRO A 35 -11.62 -14.96 5.98
N LEU A 36 -10.64 -14.08 6.16
CA LEU A 36 -10.61 -13.14 7.26
C LEU A 36 -11.63 -12.02 6.97
N GLN A 37 -12.66 -11.89 7.82
CA GLN A 37 -13.71 -10.89 7.64
C GLN A 37 -13.41 -9.64 8.49
N ALA A 38 -13.37 -8.47 7.85
CA ALA A 38 -13.16 -7.20 8.54
C ALA A 38 -14.37 -6.82 9.40
N GLU A 39 -14.13 -6.38 10.63
CA GLU A 39 -15.13 -5.79 11.53
C GLU A 39 -15.23 -4.30 11.22
N LEU A 40 -16.12 -3.94 10.29
CA LEU A 40 -16.33 -2.55 9.90
C LEU A 40 -17.17 -1.78 10.95
N PRO A 41 -16.85 -0.51 11.22
CA PRO A 41 -17.75 0.41 11.92
C PRO A 41 -19.12 0.49 11.23
N ALA A 42 -20.17 0.80 12.00
CA ALA A 42 -21.55 0.82 11.51
C ALA A 42 -21.75 1.80 10.33
N GLU A 43 -21.03 2.92 10.35
CA GLU A 43 -21.04 3.95 9.31
C GLU A 43 -20.50 3.44 7.96
N LEU A 44 -19.70 2.37 7.99
CA LEU A 44 -19.09 1.74 6.82
C LEU A 44 -19.75 0.41 6.46
N ALA A 45 -20.74 -0.06 7.22
CA ALA A 45 -21.39 -1.36 6.98
C ALA A 45 -22.09 -1.43 5.61
N GLY A 46 -22.59 -0.29 5.10
CA GLY A 46 -23.17 -0.16 3.76
C GLY A 46 -22.17 0.27 2.67
N ALA A 47 -20.90 0.50 3.02
CA ALA A 47 -19.90 0.96 2.06
C ALA A 47 -19.40 -0.20 1.19
N MET A 48 -19.26 0.04 -0.11
CA MET A 48 -18.65 -0.92 -1.02
C MET A 48 -17.14 -1.02 -0.76
N ALA A 49 -16.62 -2.26 -0.71
CA ALA A 49 -15.18 -2.49 -0.65
C ALA A 49 -14.54 -2.12 -1.98
N LEU A 50 -13.58 -1.20 -1.96
CA LEU A 50 -12.78 -0.82 -3.12
C LEU A 50 -11.47 -1.61 -3.07
N GLU A 51 -11.32 -2.57 -3.97
CA GLU A 51 -10.08 -3.32 -4.11
C GLU A 51 -8.97 -2.38 -4.62
N VAL A 52 -7.83 -2.41 -3.94
CA VAL A 52 -6.67 -1.61 -4.30
C VAL A 52 -5.90 -2.34 -5.39
N SER A 53 -5.66 -1.65 -6.49
CA SER A 53 -4.84 -2.12 -7.59
C SER A 53 -3.68 -1.15 -7.86
N GLY A 54 -2.57 -1.66 -8.38
CA GLY A 54 -1.40 -0.83 -8.69
C GLY A 54 -0.31 -0.84 -7.59
N ARG A 55 0.79 -0.17 -7.93
CA ARG A 55 2.11 -0.08 -7.26
C ARG A 55 2.48 -1.15 -6.20
N GLN A 56 3.35 -2.08 -6.60
CA GLN A 56 4.19 -2.90 -5.71
C GLN A 56 5.53 -2.18 -5.41
N GLY A 57 5.84 -1.85 -4.16
CA GLY A 57 7.19 -1.40 -3.74
C GLY A 57 7.68 -0.01 -4.23
N TRP A 58 8.87 0.37 -3.76
CA TRP A 58 9.40 1.76 -3.79
C TRP A 58 10.29 2.13 -5.00
N LEU A 59 10.52 1.22 -5.97
CA LEU A 59 11.43 1.38 -7.14
C LEU A 59 10.70 1.76 -8.47
N PRO A 60 11.42 2.28 -9.50
CA PRO A 60 11.09 3.51 -10.22
C PRO A 60 10.14 3.36 -11.41
N ASP A 61 9.50 2.21 -11.58
CA ASP A 61 8.82 1.89 -12.84
C ASP A 61 7.46 1.20 -12.61
N ARG A 62 6.54 1.85 -11.89
CA ARG A 62 5.29 1.17 -11.48
C ARG A 62 4.05 2.06 -11.53
N GLN A 63 3.02 1.44 -12.09
CA GLN A 63 1.68 1.94 -12.39
C GLN A 63 1.02 2.70 -11.23
N PRO A 64 0.15 3.69 -11.52
CA PRO A 64 -0.57 4.43 -10.49
C PRO A 64 -1.34 3.49 -9.55
N LEU A 65 -1.29 3.74 -8.24
CA LEU A 65 -2.20 3.10 -7.29
C LEU A 65 -3.61 3.63 -7.54
N ARG A 66 -4.59 2.71 -7.61
CA ARG A 66 -6.00 2.96 -7.93
C ARG A 66 -6.92 2.17 -6.99
N PHE A 67 -7.99 2.82 -6.54
CA PHE A 67 -9.14 2.16 -5.92
C PHE A 67 -10.38 3.02 -6.20
N GLY A 68 -11.42 2.41 -6.78
CA GLY A 68 -12.55 3.16 -7.33
C GLY A 68 -12.08 4.24 -8.30
N ASP A 69 -12.61 5.46 -8.13
CA ASP A 69 -12.27 6.62 -8.97
C ASP A 69 -10.98 7.35 -8.52
N PHE A 70 -10.37 6.92 -7.41
CA PHE A 70 -9.18 7.53 -6.85
C PHE A 70 -7.94 6.95 -7.48
N HIS A 71 -7.01 7.81 -7.89
CA HIS A 71 -5.74 7.37 -8.41
C HIS A 71 -4.61 8.35 -8.17
N THR A 72 -3.41 7.81 -8.02
CA THR A 72 -2.19 8.61 -7.94
C THR A 72 -1.70 8.99 -9.33
N SER A 73 -1.15 10.19 -9.52
CA SER A 73 -0.57 10.61 -10.80
C SER A 73 0.62 9.73 -11.21
N SER A 74 0.74 9.37 -12.49
CA SER A 74 1.96 8.71 -13.01
C SER A 74 3.15 9.69 -12.96
N ARG A 75 4.37 9.18 -12.71
CA ARG A 75 5.57 10.02 -12.65
C ARG A 75 5.92 10.68 -14.00
N ALA A 76 5.35 10.22 -15.12
CA ALA A 76 5.57 10.78 -16.46
C ALA A 76 5.13 12.26 -16.55
N ALA A 77 3.99 12.61 -15.96
CA ALA A 77 3.52 14.01 -15.88
C ALA A 77 4.46 14.91 -15.05
N ARG A 78 5.21 14.31 -14.11
CA ARG A 78 6.19 15.01 -13.26
C ARG A 78 7.56 15.17 -13.93
N ALA A 79 7.96 14.19 -14.75
CA ALA A 79 9.17 14.28 -15.56
C ALA A 79 9.07 15.44 -16.58
N GLU A 80 7.87 15.69 -17.12
CA GLU A 80 7.59 16.86 -17.97
C GLU A 80 7.84 18.19 -17.24
N LEU A 81 7.41 18.30 -15.97
CA LEU A 81 7.61 19.49 -15.13
C LEU A 81 9.07 19.67 -14.70
N GLN A 82 9.81 18.58 -14.45
CA GLN A 82 11.25 18.61 -14.15
C GLN A 82 12.13 18.83 -15.39
N ARG A 83 11.63 18.53 -16.58
CA ARG A 83 12.30 18.81 -17.87
C ARG A 83 12.22 20.28 -18.28
N ARG A 84 11.57 21.15 -17.50
CA ARG A 84 11.73 22.60 -17.70
C ARG A 84 13.21 22.95 -17.52
N PRO A 85 13.87 23.50 -18.55
CA PRO A 85 15.29 23.78 -18.48
C PRO A 85 15.57 24.78 -17.36
N CYS A 86 16.46 24.41 -16.44
CA CYS A 86 17.09 25.39 -15.57
C CYS A 86 17.84 26.39 -16.47
N PRO A 87 17.59 27.69 -16.34
CA PRO A 87 18.34 28.69 -17.10
C PRO A 87 19.81 28.62 -16.68
N GLN A 88 20.62 28.09 -17.61
CA GLN A 88 22.07 28.14 -17.75
C GLN A 88 22.95 27.85 -16.51
N GLY A 89 23.72 26.74 -16.59
CA GLY A 89 25.10 26.70 -16.09
C GLY A 89 25.34 26.07 -14.72
N CYS A 90 25.12 24.76 -14.57
CA CYS A 90 25.65 24.00 -13.43
C CYS A 90 26.54 22.84 -13.91
N SER A 91 27.83 23.11 -14.12
CA SER A 91 28.85 22.07 -14.14
C SER A 91 30.11 22.57 -13.42
N ARG A 92 30.19 22.29 -12.12
CA ARG A 92 31.46 22.23 -11.40
C ARG A 92 31.49 20.93 -10.60
N PHE A 93 32.57 20.18 -10.78
CA PHE A 93 32.88 19.02 -9.95
C PHE A 93 33.60 19.56 -8.71
N ASP A 94 32.96 19.45 -7.56
CA ASP A 94 33.44 20.01 -6.29
C ASP A 94 33.76 18.85 -5.33
N ILE A 95 34.78 19.01 -4.49
CA ILE A 95 35.11 18.08 -3.39
C ILE A 95 33.92 17.95 -2.39
N GLY A 96 32.94 18.86 -2.49
CA GLY A 96 31.59 18.68 -2.00
C GLY A 96 30.86 17.41 -2.47
N VAL A 97 31.37 16.63 -3.42
CA VAL A 97 30.78 15.36 -3.90
C VAL A 97 30.58 14.34 -2.78
N LEU A 98 31.44 14.29 -1.76
CA LEU A 98 31.21 13.42 -0.59
C LEU A 98 30.11 13.97 0.32
N HIS A 99 30.02 15.29 0.50
CA HIS A 99 28.95 15.93 1.25
C HIS A 99 27.61 15.85 0.52
N THR A 100 27.56 16.03 -0.80
CA THR A 100 26.36 15.84 -1.61
C THR A 100 26.03 14.36 -1.76
N ARG A 101 27.00 13.44 -1.76
CA ARG A 101 26.70 12.01 -1.64
C ARG A 101 26.16 11.67 -0.27
N PHE A 102 26.67 12.28 0.80
CA PHE A 102 26.17 12.14 2.16
C PHE A 102 24.78 12.72 2.31
N GLU A 103 24.53 13.97 1.89
CA GLU A 103 23.20 14.59 1.92
C GLU A 103 22.24 13.92 0.96
N SER A 104 22.66 13.57 -0.26
CA SER A 104 21.81 12.82 -1.19
C SER A 104 21.53 11.40 -0.68
N ARG A 105 22.46 10.76 0.02
CA ARG A 105 22.22 9.47 0.72
C ARG A 105 21.43 9.63 2.00
N ARG A 106 21.54 10.75 2.72
CA ARG A 106 20.71 11.09 3.89
C ARG A 106 19.30 11.43 3.46
N GLU A 107 19.14 12.06 2.31
CA GLU A 107 17.88 12.23 1.58
C GLU A 107 17.36 10.90 1.00
N GLN A 108 18.23 9.94 0.65
CA GLN A 108 17.82 8.58 0.29
C GLN A 108 17.46 7.72 1.51
N ALA A 109 18.15 7.90 2.65
CA ALA A 109 17.87 7.27 3.95
C ALA A 109 16.66 7.92 4.64
N ARG A 110 16.26 9.12 4.19
CA ARG A 110 14.95 9.72 4.43
C ARG A 110 14.00 9.19 3.37
N GLN A 111 13.28 8.14 3.69
CA GLN A 111 12.29 7.61 2.77
C GLN A 111 11.20 8.66 2.57
N SER A 112 11.17 9.27 1.38
CA SER A 112 10.21 10.32 1.03
C SER A 112 9.13 9.79 0.10
N LEU A 113 7.88 9.86 0.54
CA LEU A 113 6.71 9.50 -0.25
C LEU A 113 6.14 10.77 -0.85
N ARG A 114 6.00 10.85 -2.17
CA ARG A 114 5.37 12.02 -2.82
C ARG A 114 4.47 11.61 -3.97
N PHE A 115 3.21 12.01 -3.94
CA PHE A 115 2.26 11.77 -5.03
C PHE A 115 1.20 12.88 -5.10
N LEU A 116 0.52 12.97 -6.25
CA LEU A 116 -0.72 13.74 -6.39
C LEU A 116 -1.86 12.74 -6.41
N LEU A 117 -2.88 12.95 -5.57
CA LEU A 117 -4.11 12.18 -5.60
C LEU A 117 -5.15 12.91 -6.47
N GLN A 118 -5.66 12.19 -7.46
CA GLN A 118 -6.78 12.64 -8.28
C GLN A 118 -8.07 11.98 -7.79
N ALA A 119 -9.12 12.79 -7.69
CA ALA A 119 -10.45 12.38 -7.25
C ALA A 119 -11.52 13.10 -8.10
N PRO A 120 -12.69 12.49 -8.30
CA PRO A 120 -13.74 13.09 -9.13
C PRO A 120 -14.31 14.35 -8.48
N GLY A 121 -14.41 15.43 -9.27
CA GLY A 121 -15.09 16.67 -8.87
C GLY A 121 -14.31 17.59 -7.92
N VAL A 122 -13.03 17.31 -7.65
CA VAL A 122 -12.18 18.11 -6.75
C VAL A 122 -10.78 18.32 -7.34
N ALA A 123 -10.13 19.41 -6.95
CA ALA A 123 -8.76 19.71 -7.36
C ALA A 123 -7.77 18.65 -6.84
N PRO A 124 -6.66 18.36 -7.54
CA PRO A 124 -5.66 17.42 -7.08
C PRO A 124 -5.13 17.74 -5.68
N LEU A 125 -4.86 16.69 -4.90
CA LEU A 125 -4.32 16.80 -3.55
C LEU A 125 -2.86 16.34 -3.54
N ALA A 126 -1.94 17.25 -3.23
CA ALA A 126 -0.52 16.93 -3.12
C ALA A 126 -0.22 16.29 -1.77
N VAL A 127 0.45 15.15 -1.80
CA VAL A 127 0.82 14.40 -0.60
C VAL A 127 2.33 14.26 -0.55
N SER A 128 2.92 14.65 0.57
CA SER A 128 4.35 14.46 0.85
C SER A 128 4.57 13.91 2.25
N GLY A 129 5.11 12.71 2.35
CA GLY A 129 5.50 12.07 3.61
C GLY A 129 6.99 11.82 3.70
N PHE A 130 7.48 11.73 4.93
CA PHE A 130 8.84 11.34 5.26
C PHE A 130 8.88 10.46 6.51
N GLN A 131 9.79 9.50 6.50
CA GLN A 131 10.19 8.73 7.68
C GLN A 131 11.71 8.76 7.77
N ALA A 132 12.23 9.11 8.95
CA ALA A 132 13.66 9.08 9.17
C ALA A 132 14.06 7.65 9.53
N GLN A 133 14.76 6.95 8.62
CA GLN A 133 15.31 5.64 8.93
C GLN A 133 16.65 5.80 9.65
N GLU A 134 16.57 6.13 10.94
CA GLU A 134 17.77 6.25 11.78
C GLU A 134 18.57 4.95 11.84
N ARG A 135 17.92 3.79 11.66
CA ARG A 135 18.58 2.48 11.67
C ARG A 135 19.47 2.27 10.45
N GLU A 136 18.97 2.52 9.24
CA GLU A 136 19.79 2.45 8.02
C GLU A 136 20.93 3.47 8.05
N LEU A 137 20.67 4.69 8.55
CA LEU A 137 21.71 5.71 8.71
C LEU A 137 22.79 5.25 9.70
N ARG A 138 22.41 4.64 10.83
CA ARG A 138 23.35 4.11 11.84
C ARG A 138 24.14 2.92 11.31
N GLU A 139 23.50 1.96 10.66
CA GLU A 139 24.16 0.77 10.09
C GLU A 139 25.12 1.15 8.96
N TRP A 140 24.75 2.11 8.11
CA TRP A 140 25.62 2.64 7.07
C TRP A 140 26.80 3.45 7.63
N THR A 141 26.55 4.32 8.63
CA THR A 141 27.63 5.06 9.32
C THR A 141 28.62 4.09 9.96
N TRP A 142 28.14 2.98 10.52
CA TRP A 142 28.98 1.89 10.99
C TRP A 142 29.83 1.27 9.88
N GLN A 143 29.22 0.94 8.72
CA GLN A 143 29.93 0.34 7.59
C GLN A 143 31.04 1.23 7.02
N LEU A 144 30.85 2.56 7.02
CA LEU A 144 31.82 3.50 6.43
C LEU A 144 32.92 3.94 7.38
N PHE A 145 32.59 4.15 8.66
CA PHE A 145 33.52 4.77 9.59
C PHE A 145 34.06 3.80 10.64
N GLY A 146 33.58 2.53 10.67
CA GLY A 146 34.07 1.50 11.58
C GLY A 146 33.91 1.81 13.07
N ALA A 147 33.22 2.90 13.40
CA ALA A 147 33.04 3.41 14.75
C ALA A 147 31.65 3.02 15.24
N ARG A 148 31.59 2.09 16.20
CA ARG A 148 30.36 1.77 16.91
C ARG A 148 30.26 2.89 17.92
N LEU A 149 29.28 3.78 17.77
CA LEU A 149 28.95 4.74 18.81
C LEU A 149 28.49 3.95 20.03
N ARG A 150 29.44 3.52 20.87
CA ARG A 150 29.21 2.93 22.18
C ARG A 150 28.66 4.05 23.06
N GLY A 151 27.34 4.20 23.08
CA GLY A 151 26.72 5.27 23.86
C GLY A 151 25.21 5.23 23.93
N THR A 152 24.53 4.56 23.00
CA THR A 152 23.06 4.47 23.06
C THR A 152 22.60 3.02 22.94
N GLN A 153 22.71 2.27 24.06
CA GLN A 153 21.64 1.33 24.45
C GLN A 153 20.36 2.10 24.86
N GLY A 154 20.14 3.28 24.28
CA GLY A 154 18.89 4.01 24.39
C GLY A 154 17.90 3.28 23.52
N ARG A 155 16.79 2.89 24.14
CA ARG A 155 15.53 2.45 23.54
C ARG A 155 15.47 2.79 22.05
N GLU A 156 15.33 1.79 21.19
CA GLU A 156 15.12 1.97 19.75
C GLU A 156 13.86 2.85 19.60
N VAL A 157 14.06 4.17 19.42
CA VAL A 157 12.97 5.10 19.15
C VAL A 157 12.84 5.11 17.63
N GLU A 158 11.98 4.24 17.12
CA GLU A 158 11.56 4.35 15.72
C GLU A 158 10.83 5.69 15.55
N THR A 159 11.25 6.46 14.54
CA THR A 159 10.62 7.77 14.29
C THR A 159 9.28 7.57 13.60
N PRO A 160 8.21 8.22 14.07
CA PRO A 160 6.90 8.10 13.44
C PRO A 160 6.97 8.59 12.00
N PHE A 161 6.22 7.94 11.11
CA PHE A 161 6.05 8.44 9.76
C PHE A 161 5.24 9.73 9.82
N THR A 162 5.69 10.77 9.16
CA THR A 162 4.98 12.04 9.13
C THR A 162 4.71 12.47 7.70
N ALA A 163 3.59 13.13 7.46
CA ALA A 163 3.25 13.62 6.13
C ALA A 163 2.47 14.93 6.17
N THR A 164 2.47 15.60 5.04
CA THR A 164 1.64 16.76 4.76
C THR A 164 0.75 16.46 3.56
N LEU A 165 -0.51 16.87 3.64
CA LEU A 165 -1.45 16.87 2.53
C LEU A 165 -1.78 18.32 2.23
N GLN A 166 -1.44 18.78 1.03
CA GLN A 166 -1.60 20.15 0.60
C GLN A 166 -2.56 20.18 -0.59
N PRO A 167 -3.81 20.62 -0.38
CA PRO A 167 -4.76 20.78 -1.47
C PRO A 167 -4.28 21.90 -2.41
N GLU A 168 -4.56 21.76 -3.72
CA GLU A 168 -4.39 22.88 -4.64
C GLU A 168 -5.49 23.92 -4.38
N GLY A 169 -5.11 25.12 -3.95
CA GLY A 169 -6.04 26.24 -3.71
C GLY A 169 -6.00 26.77 -2.27
N ALA A 170 -7.12 27.30 -1.80
CA ALA A 170 -7.25 27.97 -0.49
C ALA A 170 -7.70 27.04 0.65
N ALA A 171 -7.74 25.73 0.44
CA ALA A 171 -8.12 24.77 1.47
C ALA A 171 -6.96 24.55 2.48
N PRO A 172 -7.26 24.24 3.76
CA PRO A 172 -6.24 24.11 4.80
C PRO A 172 -5.32 22.92 4.53
N ALA A 173 -4.04 23.08 4.81
CA ALA A 173 -3.11 21.96 4.79
C ALA A 173 -3.34 21.03 5.98
N TRP A 174 -3.01 19.75 5.80
CA TRP A 174 -3.09 18.75 6.86
C TRP A 174 -1.71 18.23 7.21
N ARG A 175 -1.46 18.05 8.50
CA ARG A 175 -0.29 17.38 9.06
C ARG A 175 -0.71 16.00 9.54
N VAL A 176 0.08 14.99 9.22
CA VAL A 176 -0.21 13.60 9.56
C VAL A 176 0.96 13.03 10.32
N VAL A 177 0.66 12.31 11.39
CA VAL A 177 1.61 11.55 12.18
C VAL A 177 1.07 10.14 12.34
N LEU A 178 1.82 9.17 11.82
CA LEU A 178 1.53 7.76 11.93
C LEU A 178 2.57 7.15 12.88
N GLY A 179 2.10 6.64 14.01
CA GLY A 179 2.92 5.82 14.90
C GLY A 179 3.34 4.53 14.22
N ASP A 180 4.32 3.85 14.80
CA ASP A 180 4.69 2.54 14.29
C ASP A 180 3.52 1.58 14.39
N ALA A 181 3.35 0.73 13.37
CA ALA A 181 2.41 -0.38 13.53
C ALA A 181 3.13 -1.39 14.40
N PRO A 182 2.74 -1.58 15.69
CA PRO A 182 3.36 -2.63 16.46
C PRO A 182 3.08 -3.95 15.73
N LEU A 183 4.12 -4.78 15.62
CA LEU A 183 3.95 -6.21 15.32
C LEU A 183 2.83 -6.72 16.23
N LEU A 184 1.85 -7.40 15.62
CA LEU A 184 0.49 -7.67 16.13
C LEU A 184 0.42 -8.63 17.33
N VAL A 185 1.33 -8.52 18.28
CA VAL A 185 1.42 -9.33 19.50
C VAL A 185 1.35 -8.41 20.71
N GLY A 186 0.14 -8.14 21.20
CA GLY A 186 -0.10 -7.37 22.42
C GLY A 186 -1.30 -6.42 22.33
N PRO A 187 -1.65 -5.75 23.44
CA PRO A 187 -2.69 -4.72 23.43
C PRO A 187 -2.23 -3.54 22.56
N LEU A 188 -2.98 -3.29 21.48
CA LEU A 188 -2.75 -2.12 20.62
C LEU A 188 -3.10 -0.83 21.36
N PRO A 189 -2.34 0.25 21.17
CA PRO A 189 -2.74 1.55 21.72
C PRO A 189 -4.08 1.98 21.08
N PRO A 190 -4.91 2.75 21.81
CA PRO A 190 -6.22 3.17 21.32
C PRO A 190 -6.15 4.05 20.07
N GLN A 191 -5.00 4.70 19.87
CA GLN A 191 -4.67 5.57 18.73
C GLN A 191 -3.33 5.15 18.13
N LEU A 192 -3.33 4.87 16.83
CA LEU A 192 -2.14 4.50 16.04
C LEU A 192 -1.54 5.71 15.31
N GLY A 193 -2.29 6.81 15.21
CA GLY A 193 -1.86 8.03 14.55
C GLY A 193 -2.97 9.05 14.49
N TRP A 194 -2.68 10.19 13.86
CA TRP A 194 -3.63 11.26 13.64
C TRP A 194 -3.27 12.08 12.41
N ALA A 195 -4.27 12.76 11.86
CA ALA A 195 -4.13 13.86 10.92
C ALA A 195 -4.83 15.09 11.50
N GLU A 196 -4.24 16.26 11.34
CA GLU A 196 -4.77 17.51 11.86
C GLU A 196 -4.65 18.61 10.80
N SER A 197 -5.73 19.34 10.55
CA SER A 197 -5.75 20.48 9.64
C SER A 197 -5.18 21.72 10.31
N GLU A 198 -4.75 22.71 9.52
CA GLU A 198 -4.40 24.04 10.03
C GLU A 198 -5.52 24.71 10.83
N ASP A 199 -6.78 24.44 10.48
CA ASP A 199 -7.97 24.97 11.18
C ASP A 199 -8.36 24.19 12.45
N GLY A 200 -7.54 23.22 12.88
CA GLY A 200 -7.77 22.43 14.11
C GLY A 200 -8.72 21.24 14.00
N GLN A 201 -9.20 20.88 12.80
CA GLN A 201 -9.92 19.62 12.59
C GLN A 201 -8.96 18.43 12.76
N ARG A 202 -9.44 17.35 13.37
CA ARG A 202 -8.62 16.17 13.67
C ARG A 202 -9.28 14.88 13.20
N ILE A 203 -8.50 14.05 12.53
CA ILE A 203 -8.83 12.68 12.15
C ILE A 203 -7.90 11.75 12.95
N GLU A 204 -8.48 10.81 13.67
CA GLU A 204 -7.75 9.81 14.43
C GLU A 204 -7.64 8.51 13.63
N LEU A 205 -6.51 7.83 13.80
CA LEU A 205 -6.26 6.53 13.21
C LEU A 205 -6.30 5.46 14.29
N ARG A 206 -7.14 4.45 14.08
CA ARG A 206 -7.35 3.34 15.02
C ARG A 206 -7.19 2.01 14.31
N ALA A 207 -7.01 0.94 15.07
CA ALA A 207 -6.86 -0.40 14.49
C ALA A 207 -8.20 -0.88 13.90
N LEU A 208 -8.16 -1.30 12.63
CA LEU A 208 -9.21 -2.15 12.05
C LEU A 208 -8.93 -3.58 12.45
N PHE A 209 -9.93 -4.30 12.94
CA PHE A 209 -9.82 -5.71 13.28
C PHE A 209 -10.61 -6.58 12.32
N GLY A 210 -10.29 -7.86 12.26
CA GLY A 210 -11.10 -8.87 11.61
C GLY A 210 -11.18 -10.16 12.41
N ARG A 211 -12.20 -10.96 12.07
CA ARG A 211 -12.43 -12.27 12.68
C ARG A 211 -11.95 -13.37 11.76
N ALA A 212 -11.03 -14.19 12.26
CA ALA A 212 -10.68 -15.47 11.68
C ALA A 212 -11.42 -16.57 12.45
N GLN A 213 -12.00 -17.53 11.74
CA GLN A 213 -12.53 -18.75 12.34
C GLN A 213 -11.72 -19.95 11.85
N PRO A 214 -10.50 -20.18 12.39
CA PRO A 214 -9.66 -21.29 11.96
C PRO A 214 -10.38 -22.63 12.15
N ALA A 215 -10.17 -23.55 11.22
CA ALA A 215 -10.73 -24.90 11.33
C ALA A 215 -10.18 -25.59 12.58
N GLY A 216 -11.02 -25.77 13.60
CA GLY A 216 -10.67 -26.41 14.87
C GLY A 216 -10.19 -25.46 15.99
N GLY A 217 -10.25 -24.14 15.81
CA GLY A 217 -9.90 -23.16 16.84
C GLY A 217 -11.04 -22.18 17.18
N GLY A 218 -10.94 -21.52 18.32
CA GLY A 218 -11.84 -20.43 18.70
C GLY A 218 -11.68 -19.20 17.79
N PRO A 219 -12.68 -18.30 17.74
CA PRO A 219 -12.59 -17.09 16.93
C PRO A 219 -11.41 -16.24 17.38
N GLN A 220 -10.54 -15.89 16.43
CA GLN A 220 -9.40 -15.01 16.69
C GLN A 220 -9.69 -13.63 16.09
N ARG A 221 -9.42 -12.59 16.89
CA ARG A 221 -9.51 -11.20 16.46
C ARG A 221 -8.11 -10.72 16.11
N LEU A 222 -7.88 -10.41 14.84
CA LEU A 222 -6.58 -10.01 14.31
C LEU A 222 -6.67 -8.58 13.78
N ALA A 223 -5.64 -7.77 13.97
CA ALA A 223 -5.64 -6.46 13.33
C ALA A 223 -5.36 -6.62 11.83
N LEU A 224 -6.10 -5.87 11.04
CA LEU A 224 -6.19 -5.94 9.60
C LEU A 224 -5.78 -4.66 8.90
N GLY A 225 -5.75 -3.55 9.64
CA GLY A 225 -5.31 -2.26 9.13
C GLY A 225 -5.85 -1.15 10.00
N TYR A 226 -6.52 -0.17 9.39
CA TYR A 226 -6.81 1.11 10.02
C TYR A 226 -8.26 1.55 9.81
N VAL A 227 -8.80 2.25 10.80
CA VAL A 227 -10.03 3.03 10.70
C VAL A 227 -9.65 4.50 10.86
N LEU A 228 -10.15 5.35 9.95
CA LEU A 228 -10.04 6.80 10.02
C LEU A 228 -11.31 7.35 10.67
N GLU A 229 -11.20 7.97 11.84
CA GLU A 229 -12.34 8.53 12.59
C GLU A 229 -12.20 10.03 12.74
N SER A 230 -13.29 10.78 12.58
CA SER A 230 -13.35 12.21 12.88
C SER A 230 -14.58 12.45 13.73
N GLU A 231 -14.41 13.13 14.87
CA GLU A 231 -15.53 13.44 15.78
C GLU A 231 -16.33 12.17 16.18
N GLY A 232 -15.65 11.04 16.33
CA GLY A 232 -16.27 9.75 16.68
C GLY A 232 -17.01 9.05 15.54
N ARG A 233 -16.96 9.57 14.30
CA ARG A 233 -17.56 8.94 13.12
C ARG A 233 -16.49 8.39 12.19
N ALA A 234 -16.66 7.16 11.74
CA ALA A 234 -15.75 6.55 10.77
C ALA A 234 -15.91 7.19 9.37
N LEU A 235 -14.81 7.74 8.86
CA LEU A 235 -14.73 8.30 7.50
C LEU A 235 -14.32 7.21 6.49
N ALA A 236 -13.40 6.34 6.90
CA ALA A 236 -12.91 5.26 6.06
C ALA A 236 -12.33 4.11 6.88
N ALA A 237 -12.23 2.95 6.26
CA ALA A 237 -11.46 1.82 6.76
C ALA A 237 -10.52 1.32 5.67
N VAL A 238 -9.36 0.81 6.08
CA VAL A 238 -8.32 0.29 5.20
C VAL A 238 -7.86 -1.04 5.76
N ALA A 239 -8.06 -2.12 5.01
CA ALA A 239 -7.42 -3.40 5.30
C ALA A 239 -6.17 -3.50 4.44
N VAL A 240 -5.01 -3.70 5.07
CA VAL A 240 -3.72 -3.82 4.40
C VAL A 240 -3.38 -5.30 4.27
N GLN A 241 -3.16 -5.76 3.04
CA GLN A 241 -2.78 -7.16 2.75
C GLN A 241 -1.32 -7.28 2.32
N GLY A 242 -0.69 -6.15 1.98
CA GLY A 242 0.70 -6.03 1.60
C GLY A 242 0.99 -4.63 1.09
N LEU A 243 2.24 -4.37 0.68
CA LEU A 243 2.64 -3.06 0.16
C LEU A 243 1.87 -2.71 -1.12
N GLY A 244 1.02 -1.68 -1.02
CA GLY A 244 0.15 -1.24 -2.11
C GLY A 244 -1.03 -2.17 -2.41
N GLN A 245 -1.33 -3.13 -1.53
CA GLN A 245 -2.43 -4.08 -1.69
C GLN A 245 -3.36 -4.05 -0.48
N GLY A 246 -4.65 -4.13 -0.74
CA GLY A 246 -5.64 -4.08 0.32
C GLY A 246 -7.02 -3.70 -0.17
N ARG A 247 -7.87 -3.35 0.79
CA ARG A 247 -9.23 -2.89 0.55
C ARG A 247 -9.47 -1.60 1.28
N VAL A 248 -10.19 -0.69 0.63
CA VAL A 248 -10.61 0.59 1.21
C VAL A 248 -12.12 0.65 1.22
N TRP A 249 -12.68 1.05 2.35
CA TRP A 249 -14.09 1.41 2.49
C TRP A 249 -14.16 2.91 2.78
N LEU A 250 -14.93 3.66 2.02
CA LEU A 250 -15.16 5.08 2.23
C LEU A 250 -16.61 5.30 2.63
N ALA A 251 -16.87 6.14 3.62
CA ALA A 251 -18.23 6.46 4.01
C ALA A 251 -18.97 7.13 2.82
N PRO A 252 -20.17 6.66 2.46
CA PRO A 252 -20.86 7.13 1.26
C PRO A 252 -21.32 8.59 1.37
N GLU A 253 -21.54 9.08 2.58
CA GLU A 253 -22.09 10.43 2.83
C GLU A 253 -21.03 11.53 2.95
N LEU A 254 -19.75 11.21 2.71
CA LEU A 254 -18.70 12.21 2.74
C LEU A 254 -18.84 13.22 1.60
N SER A 255 -18.61 14.50 1.92
CA SER A 255 -18.41 15.52 0.89
C SER A 255 -17.23 15.14 -0.02
N PRO A 256 -17.17 15.63 -1.27
CA PRO A 256 -16.08 15.32 -2.20
C PRO A 256 -14.69 15.57 -1.61
N GLU A 257 -14.52 16.66 -0.86
CA GLU A 257 -13.25 17.04 -0.23
C GLU A 257 -12.89 16.08 0.91
N ARG A 258 -13.85 15.76 1.80
CA ARG A 258 -13.62 14.79 2.87
C ARG A 258 -13.34 13.39 2.34
N ARG A 259 -13.98 13.02 1.22
CA ARG A 259 -13.76 11.74 0.54
C ARG A 259 -12.37 11.68 -0.09
N GLN A 260 -11.90 12.77 -0.71
CA GLN A 260 -10.55 12.87 -1.24
C GLN A 260 -9.49 12.82 -0.13
N LEU A 261 -9.73 13.52 0.99
CA LEU A 261 -8.85 13.48 2.17
C LEU A 261 -8.75 12.06 2.74
N ALA A 262 -9.90 11.39 2.95
CA ALA A 262 -9.94 10.00 3.40
C ALA A 262 -9.18 9.08 2.44
N ALA A 263 -9.38 9.23 1.13
CA ALA A 263 -8.66 8.47 0.11
C ALA A 263 -7.14 8.76 0.12
N ALA A 264 -6.70 10.00 0.38
CA ALA A 264 -5.28 10.35 0.50
C ALA A 264 -4.63 9.69 1.71
N LEU A 265 -5.31 9.73 2.86
CA LEU A 265 -4.87 9.05 4.07
C LEU A 265 -4.84 7.53 3.89
N SER A 266 -5.84 6.94 3.23
CA SER A 266 -5.83 5.52 2.88
C SER A 266 -4.66 5.16 1.97
N THR A 267 -4.38 5.99 0.97
CA THR A 267 -3.23 5.81 0.06
C THR A 267 -1.90 5.88 0.81
N LEU A 268 -1.75 6.83 1.75
CA LEU A 268 -0.57 6.92 2.61
C LEU A 268 -0.35 5.63 3.41
N LEU A 269 -1.41 5.09 4.01
CA LEU A 269 -1.35 3.86 4.81
C LEU A 269 -0.98 2.64 3.98
N LEU A 270 -1.50 2.53 2.75
CA LEU A 270 -1.20 1.44 1.82
C LEU A 270 0.22 1.49 1.27
N LEU A 271 0.80 2.69 1.17
CA LEU A 271 2.13 2.89 0.61
C LEU A 271 3.24 2.92 1.67
N ARG A 272 2.92 3.02 2.96
CA ARG A 272 3.91 3.05 4.05
C ARG A 272 4.70 1.73 4.13
N PRO A 273 6.04 1.75 4.33
CA PRO A 273 6.80 0.53 4.62
C PRO A 273 6.37 -0.01 5.99
N GLY A 274 6.31 -1.34 6.17
CA GLY A 274 5.82 -1.95 7.42
C GLY A 274 4.29 -1.86 7.59
N GLY A 275 3.55 -1.82 6.48
CA GLY A 275 2.09 -2.00 6.51
C GLY A 275 1.74 -3.46 6.84
N LEU A 276 1.59 -3.73 8.14
CA LEU A 276 1.26 -5.01 8.81
C LEU A 276 2.16 -6.21 8.51
#